data_AF-A0AA48LFG7-F1
#
_entry.id   AF-A0AA48LFG7-F1
#
_cell.length_a   1.000
_cell.length_b   1.000
_cell.length_c   1.000
_cell.angle_alpha   90.00
_cell.angle_beta   90.00
_cell.angle_gamma   90.00
#
_symmetry.space_group_name_H-M   'P 1'
#
loop_
_entity.id
_entity.type
_entity.pdbx_description
1 polymer ?
#
loop_
_entity_poly.entity_id
_entity_poly.type
_entity_poly.pdbx_seq_one_letter_code
_entity_poly.pdbx_strand_id
1 'polypeptide(L)'
;MRKEGYRFIERDISRDPAARQEMMQRQMTGVPSFVIGNEQQVGFSPEWIKAHVKIKIEACPHCGQKIRIPKGKGKIRVRCSACQNQFVIKT
;
A
#
# COMPACT_ATOMS: atom_id res chain seq x y z
N MET A 1 3.09 -8.72 2.63
CA MET A 1 2.21 -7.55 2.90
C MET A 1 2.14 -7.12 4.36
N ARG A 2 1.56 -7.89 5.32
CA ARG A 2 1.46 -7.44 6.73
C ARG A 2 2.81 -7.10 7.38
N LYS A 3 3.85 -7.91 7.09
CA LYS A 3 5.23 -7.67 7.57
C LYS A 3 5.87 -6.38 7.02
N GLU A 4 5.44 -5.93 5.85
CA GLU A 4 5.95 -4.70 5.23
C GLU A 4 5.23 -3.44 5.73
N GLY A 5 4.12 -3.56 6.46
CA GLY A 5 3.41 -2.43 7.09
C GLY A 5 2.37 -1.74 6.20
N TYR A 6 2.07 -2.30 5.03
CA TYR A 6 0.99 -1.84 4.16
C TYR A 6 -0.38 -2.13 4.80
N ARG A 7 -1.28 -1.13 4.75
CA ARG A 7 -2.68 -1.32 5.11
C ARG A 7 -3.42 -1.82 3.87
N PHE A 8 -4.06 -2.97 3.98
CA PHE A 8 -4.89 -3.55 2.92
C PHE A 8 -6.17 -4.13 3.52
N ILE A 9 -7.19 -4.29 2.68
CA ILE A 9 -8.45 -4.94 3.03
C ILE A 9 -8.49 -6.25 2.25
N GLU A 10 -8.68 -7.36 2.95
CA GLU A 10 -8.88 -8.67 2.35
C GLU A 10 -10.37 -8.89 2.16
N ARG A 11 -10.78 -9.28 0.95
CA ARG A 11 -12.18 -9.58 0.63
C ARG A 11 -12.25 -10.96 -0.03
N ASP A 12 -13.11 -11.81 0.49
CA ASP A 12 -13.30 -13.18 -0.01
C ASP A 12 -14.47 -13.21 -1.01
N ILE A 13 -14.19 -13.53 -2.27
CA ILE A 13 -15.21 -13.52 -3.34
C ILE A 13 -16.26 -14.64 -3.22
N SER A 14 -16.00 -15.67 -2.41
CA SER A 14 -16.94 -16.78 -2.20
C SER A 14 -17.97 -16.43 -1.14
N ARG A 15 -17.60 -15.59 -0.16
CA ARG A 15 -18.44 -15.18 0.97
C ARG A 15 -19.04 -13.78 0.82
N ASP A 16 -18.35 -12.86 0.14
CA ASP A 16 -18.78 -11.47 -0.05
C ASP A 16 -19.32 -11.28 -1.49
N PRO A 17 -20.65 -11.16 -1.68
CA PRO A 17 -21.24 -10.96 -3.00
C PRO A 17 -20.86 -9.61 -3.62
N ALA A 18 -20.59 -8.58 -2.81
CA ALA A 18 -20.12 -7.29 -3.31
C ALA A 18 -18.66 -7.38 -3.81
N ALA A 19 -17.82 -8.22 -3.19
CA ALA A 19 -16.47 -8.50 -3.70
C ALA A 19 -16.51 -9.24 -5.04
N ARG A 20 -17.46 -10.17 -5.20
CA ARG A 20 -17.70 -10.87 -6.47
C ARG A 20 -18.22 -9.93 -7.57
N GLN A 21 -19.17 -9.04 -7.24
CA GLN A 21 -19.64 -8.01 -8.16
C GLN A 21 -18.52 -7.04 -8.55
N GLU A 22 -17.71 -6.60 -7.60
CA GLU A 22 -16.55 -5.73 -7.86
C GLU A 22 -15.53 -6.42 -8.78
N MET A 23 -15.26 -7.71 -8.58
CA MET A 23 -14.40 -8.51 -9.46
C MET A 23 -14.95 -8.58 -10.90
N MET A 24 -16.26 -8.78 -11.06
CA MET A 24 -16.94 -8.83 -12.36
C MET A 24 -16.97 -7.47 -13.05
N GLN A 25 -17.31 -6.39 -12.33
CA GLN A 25 -17.31 -5.02 -12.86
C GLN A 25 -15.93 -4.60 -13.35
N ARG A 26 -14.88 -5.11 -12.69
CA ARG A 26 -13.49 -4.87 -13.01
C ARG A 26 -12.90 -5.84 -14.05
N GLN A 27 -13.71 -6.72 -14.64
CA GLN A 27 -13.32 -7.70 -15.67
C GLN A 27 -12.12 -8.60 -15.26
N MET A 28 -11.95 -8.88 -13.97
CA MET A 28 -10.83 -9.68 -13.49
C MET A 28 -11.09 -11.16 -13.72
N THR A 29 -10.14 -11.86 -14.34
CA THR A 29 -10.29 -13.25 -14.82
C THR A 29 -9.92 -14.32 -13.79
N GLY A 30 -9.34 -13.94 -12.64
CA GLY A 30 -8.87 -14.90 -11.64
C GLY A 30 -8.54 -14.31 -10.27
N VAL A 31 -8.41 -15.20 -9.28
CA VAL A 31 -7.94 -14.90 -7.92
C VAL A 31 -6.55 -15.52 -7.69
N PRO A 32 -5.68 -14.93 -6.86
CA PRO A 32 -5.85 -13.66 -6.15
C PRO A 32 -5.75 -12.46 -7.09
N SER A 33 -6.56 -11.44 -6.85
CA SER A 33 -6.52 -10.16 -7.57
C SER A 33 -6.27 -9.01 -6.61
N PHE A 34 -5.50 -8.03 -7.07
CA PHE A 34 -5.07 -6.90 -6.26
C PHE A 34 -5.58 -5.59 -6.86
N VAL A 35 -6.12 -4.74 -6.00
CA VAL A 35 -6.55 -3.39 -6.34
C VAL A 35 -5.71 -2.40 -5.54
N ILE A 36 -4.98 -1.52 -6.23
CA ILE A 36 -4.17 -0.47 -5.61
C ILE A 36 -4.59 0.87 -6.23
N GLY A 37 -5.42 1.62 -5.52
CA GLY A 37 -6.06 2.80 -6.08
C GLY A 37 -6.96 2.43 -7.26
N ASN A 38 -6.63 2.93 -8.46
CA ASN A 38 -7.37 2.64 -9.69
C ASN A 38 -6.78 1.49 -10.51
N GLU A 39 -5.63 0.98 -10.09
CA GLU A 39 -4.87 -0.03 -10.83
C GLU A 39 -5.19 -1.43 -10.33
N GLN A 40 -5.16 -2.39 -11.24
CA GLN A 40 -5.64 -3.74 -11.02
C GLN A 40 -4.63 -4.74 -11.59
N GLN A 41 -4.37 -5.80 -10.83
CA GLN A 41 -3.50 -6.90 -11.26
C GLN A 41 -4.17 -8.23 -10.94
N VAL A 42 -4.28 -9.08 -11.95
CA VAL A 42 -4.68 -10.48 -11.78
C VAL A 42 -3.42 -11.29 -11.50
N GLY A 43 -3.47 -12.14 -10.46
CA GLY A 43 -2.34 -12.94 -10.00
C GLY A 43 -1.47 -12.26 -8.94
N PHE A 44 -0.65 -13.07 -8.25
CA PHE A 44 0.27 -12.58 -7.22
C PHE A 44 1.60 -12.14 -7.83
N SER A 45 1.71 -10.85 -8.13
CA SER A 45 2.94 -10.24 -8.65
C SER A 45 3.54 -9.25 -7.63
N PRO A 46 4.53 -9.66 -6.82
CA PRO A 46 5.08 -8.81 -5.76
C PRO A 46 5.79 -7.57 -6.30
N GLU A 47 6.34 -7.63 -7.50
CA GLU A 47 7.01 -6.48 -8.16
C GLU A 47 5.99 -5.40 -8.53
N TRP A 48 4.86 -5.79 -9.12
CA TRP A 48 3.76 -4.89 -9.44
C TRP A 48 3.25 -4.18 -8.19
N ILE A 49 3.01 -4.95 -7.11
CA ILE A 49 2.56 -4.37 -5.84
C ILE A 49 3.57 -3.31 -5.35
N LYS A 50 4.88 -3.62 -5.36
CA LYS A 50 5.90 -2.67 -4.89
C LYS A 50 6.01 -1.40 -5.74
N ALA A 51 5.78 -1.53 -7.06
CA ALA A 51 5.81 -0.42 -8.01
C ALA A 51 4.58 0.50 -7.88
N HIS A 52 3.40 -0.07 -7.73
CA HIS A 52 2.13 0.68 -7.70
C HIS A 52 1.77 1.21 -6.30
N VAL A 53 2.33 0.64 -5.23
CA VAL A 53 2.19 1.22 -3.90
C VAL A 53 3.01 2.50 -3.75
N LYS A 54 2.29 3.64 -3.80
CA LYS A 54 2.81 5.01 -3.63
C LYS A 54 3.27 5.36 -2.21
N ILE A 55 3.40 4.40 -1.31
CA ILE A 55 3.91 4.64 0.04
C ILE A 55 5.19 3.83 0.28
N LYS A 56 6.16 4.46 0.95
CA LYS A 56 7.37 3.87 1.51
C LYS A 56 7.22 3.85 3.02
N ILE A 57 7.75 2.81 3.66
CA ILE A 57 7.71 2.69 5.12
C ILE A 57 9.16 2.75 5.59
N GLU A 58 9.52 3.85 6.22
CA GLU A 58 10.85 4.07 6.76
C GLU A 58 10.81 4.17 8.28
N ALA A 59 11.91 3.79 8.91
CA ALA A 59 12.08 3.99 10.34
C ALA A 59 12.48 5.44 10.62
N CYS A 60 11.92 6.03 11.68
CA CYS A 60 12.38 7.32 12.18
C CYS A 60 13.82 7.22 12.69
N PRO A 61 14.74 8.12 12.32
CA PRO A 61 16.13 8.07 12.77
C PRO A 61 16.31 8.29 14.29
N HIS A 62 15.31 8.88 14.96
CA HIS A 62 15.41 9.22 16.38
C HIS A 62 14.74 8.19 17.31
N CYS A 63 13.68 7.51 16.85
CA CYS A 63 12.91 6.58 17.70
C CYS A 63 12.65 5.21 17.08
N GLY A 64 13.06 4.98 15.82
CA GLY A 64 12.84 3.71 15.12
C GLY A 64 11.39 3.43 14.70
N GLN A 65 10.44 4.33 15.01
CA GLN A 65 9.03 4.17 14.62
C GLN A 65 8.88 4.05 13.11
N LYS A 66 8.12 3.06 12.64
CA LYS A 66 7.78 2.89 11.22
C LYS A 66 6.78 3.96 10.79
N ILE A 67 7.19 4.88 9.93
CA ILE A 67 6.38 5.97 9.40
C ILE A 67 6.10 5.71 7.91
N ARG A 68 4.86 5.99 7.49
CA ARG A 68 4.46 5.93 6.08
C ARG A 68 4.76 7.26 5.40
N ILE A 69 5.49 7.20 4.30
CA ILE A 69 6.01 8.34 3.56
C ILE A 69 5.53 8.18 2.11
N PRO A 70 4.85 9.16 1.52
CA PRO A 70 4.44 9.07 0.11
C PRO A 70 5.67 9.06 -0.80
N LYS A 71 5.71 8.18 -1.80
CA LYS A 71 6.73 8.12 -2.85
C LYS A 71 6.44 9.15 -3.95
N GLY A 72 7.49 9.64 -4.62
CA GLY A 72 7.34 10.47 -5.83
C GLY A 72 6.86 11.91 -5.60
N LYS A 73 7.01 12.46 -4.38
CA LYS A 73 6.69 13.86 -4.06
C LYS A 73 7.94 14.76 -3.90
N GLY A 74 9.13 14.26 -4.25
CA GLY A 74 10.38 15.01 -4.16
C GLY A 74 10.92 15.14 -2.73
N LYS A 75 11.23 16.37 -2.29
CA LYS A 75 11.71 16.64 -0.93
C LYS A 75 10.53 16.97 -0.03
N ILE A 76 10.21 16.08 0.91
CA ILE A 76 9.13 16.31 1.88
C ILE A 76 9.68 16.43 3.30
N ARG A 77 9.02 17.26 4.10
CA ARG A 77 9.27 17.35 5.55
C ARG A 77 8.32 16.38 6.25
N VAL A 78 8.87 15.37 6.89
CA VAL A 78 8.11 14.36 7.63
C VAL A 78 8.24 14.64 9.12
N ARG A 79 7.10 14.71 9.81
CA ARG A 79 7.03 14.78 11.27
C ARG A 79 6.76 13.38 11.82
N CYS A 80 7.62 12.91 12.72
CA CYS A 80 7.36 11.66 13.42
C CYS A 80 6.19 11.84 14.41
N SER A 81 5.23 10.93 14.43
CA SER A 81 4.12 10.96 15.38
C SER A 81 4.53 10.57 16.81
N ALA A 82 5.62 9.82 16.99
CA ALA A 82 6.09 9.36 18.29
C ALA A 82 7.00 10.39 18.98
N CYS A 83 8.09 10.81 18.33
CA CYS A 83 9.05 11.75 18.91
C CYS A 83 8.87 13.20 18.45
N GLN A 84 7.93 13.48 17.55
CA GLN A 84 7.65 14.82 17.00
C GLN A 84 8.80 15.47 16.22
N ASN A 85 9.94 14.77 16.07
CA ASN A 85 11.07 15.26 15.30
C ASN A 85 10.69 15.43 13.82
N GLN A 86 11.20 16.50 13.21
CA GLN A 86 10.98 16.84 11.81
C GLN A 86 12.25 16.59 11.02
N PHE A 87 12.16 15.86 9.91
CA PHE A 87 13.30 15.60 9.05
C PHE A 87 12.89 15.63 7.57
N VAL A 88 13.87 15.96 6.72
CA VAL A 88 13.66 16.06 5.27
C VAL A 88 14.03 14.72 4.64
N ILE A 89 13.10 14.14 3.90
CA ILE A 89 13.32 12.90 3.15
C ILE A 89 13.18 13.21 1.67
N LYS A 90 14.08 12.65 0.86
CA LYS A 90 13.94 12.61 -0.60
C LYS A 90 13.22 11.31 -0.98
N THR A 91 12.01 11.46 -1.52
CA THR A 91 11.12 10.37 -1.94
C THR A 91 11.26 10.04 -3.41
#